data_AF-A0A7J8Q639-F1
#
_entry.id   AF-A0A7J8Q639-F1
#
_cell.length_a   1.000
_cell.length_b   1.000
_cell.length_c   1.000
_cell.angle_alpha   90.00
_cell.angle_beta   90.00
_cell.angle_gamma   90.00
#
_symmetry.space_group_name_H-M   'P 1'
#
loop_
_entity.id
_entity.type
_entity.pdbx_description
1 polymer ?
#
loop_
_entity_poly.entity_id
_entity_poly.type
_entity_poly.pdbx_seq_one_letter_code
_entity_poly.pdbx_strand_id
1 'polypeptide(L)'
;VLYDTNGFLDKNRNPLSSEVVQLLSSCDGQLPQLFAKKMFNQPLQPVTSLDTPMQSVALQFKGQLFKLMHQLESTRSHFICCIKPNSKQLPGTYEEYLVLQQLRCYGIFEVIRISRSGYPTRMTHQAFTERYGFLLSDPIVSQDPLSISVALLKQFNVLPQMYQIGYTKLFLRTGQISALEDRRKQVLRGVIEVQKYFRGHRARCLFHELNKGAKIVCGENIRRKYAAESIRCSAFASQLLDEQLTAVVYLQSVIRGWLARRHFNNMHNLKQSNRGSVKSRRKMGRKIFEAKDMLHEQQIQVLPSVMAELQRRVLKAETNLGQKEHENATLREQLQKSEARWLDYEAKMKSMEEMWQKQMVSLQ
;
A
#
# COMPACT_ATOMS: atom_id res chain seq x y z
N VAL A 1 26.36 -38.29 -42.61
CA VAL A 1 27.20 -38.76 -41.48
C VAL A 1 27.75 -40.11 -41.87
N LEU A 2 29.06 -40.34 -41.69
CA LEU A 2 29.69 -41.65 -41.89
C LEU A 2 29.87 -42.30 -40.52
N TYR A 3 29.46 -43.57 -40.39
CA TYR A 3 29.58 -44.31 -39.13
C TYR A 3 30.75 -45.30 -39.23
N ASP A 4 31.58 -45.34 -38.19
CA ASP A 4 32.53 -46.43 -37.97
C ASP A 4 31.82 -47.51 -37.14
N THR A 5 31.73 -48.72 -37.69
CA THR A 5 31.01 -49.85 -37.09
C THR A 5 31.88 -50.68 -36.14
N ASN A 6 33.19 -50.39 -36.07
CA ASN A 6 34.11 -51.12 -35.22
C ASN A 6 33.73 -50.97 -33.72
N GLY A 7 33.66 -52.10 -33.01
CA GLY A 7 33.33 -52.15 -31.58
C GLY A 7 31.86 -51.89 -31.22
N PHE A 8 30.93 -51.87 -32.19
CA PHE A 8 29.49 -51.70 -31.91
C PHE A 8 28.93 -52.81 -31.03
N LEU A 9 29.34 -54.07 -31.26
CA LEU A 9 28.90 -55.22 -30.48
C LEU A 9 29.36 -55.12 -29.02
N ASP A 10 30.62 -54.74 -28.80
CA ASP A 10 31.17 -54.60 -27.45
C ASP A 10 30.52 -53.45 -26.68
N LYS A 11 30.22 -52.33 -27.36
CA LYS A 11 29.46 -51.20 -26.78
C LYS A 11 28.00 -51.54 -26.47
N ASN A 12 27.41 -52.48 -27.22
CA ASN A 12 26.01 -52.87 -27.05
C ASN A 12 25.82 -54.05 -26.06
N ARG A 13 26.89 -54.79 -25.78
CA ARG A 13 26.93 -55.74 -24.67
C ARG A 13 26.89 -54.95 -23.36
N ASN A 14 26.08 -55.42 -22.41
CA ASN A 14 26.04 -54.82 -21.09
C ASN A 14 27.35 -55.19 -20.36
N PRO A 15 28.25 -54.23 -20.06
CA PRO A 15 29.61 -54.55 -19.63
C PRO A 15 29.69 -55.06 -18.18
N LEU A 16 28.61 -54.94 -17.41
CA LEU A 16 28.58 -55.33 -16.01
C LEU A 16 27.86 -56.67 -15.86
N SER A 17 28.64 -57.73 -15.67
CA SER A 17 28.10 -59.03 -15.28
C SER A 17 27.45 -58.92 -13.89
N SER A 18 26.42 -59.73 -13.64
CA SER A 18 25.75 -59.82 -12.34
C SER A 18 26.74 -60.15 -11.21
N GLU A 19 27.81 -60.88 -11.54
CA GLU A 19 28.89 -61.27 -10.62
C GLU A 19 29.67 -60.06 -10.11
N VAL A 20 29.98 -59.08 -10.96
CA VAL A 20 30.68 -57.85 -10.56
C VAL A 20 29.80 -57.01 -9.64
N VAL A 21 28.50 -56.94 -9.92
CA VAL A 21 27.53 -56.22 -9.06
C VAL A 21 27.40 -56.92 -7.70
N GLN A 22 27.42 -58.25 -7.68
CA GLN A 22 27.39 -59.04 -6.45
C GLN A 22 28.68 -58.90 -5.64
N LEU A 23 29.85 -58.87 -6.28
CA LEU A 23 31.12 -58.60 -5.61
C LEU A 23 31.15 -57.18 -5.01
N LEU A 24 30.64 -56.18 -5.72
CA LEU A 24 30.53 -54.82 -5.18
C LEU A 24 29.57 -54.76 -3.98
N SER A 25 28.55 -55.61 -3.95
CA SER A 25 27.62 -55.71 -2.82
C SER A 25 28.21 -56.41 -1.60
N SER A 26 29.18 -57.31 -1.78
CA SER A 26 29.84 -58.05 -0.69
C SER A 26 31.06 -57.35 -0.11
N CYS A 27 31.52 -56.27 -0.74
CA CYS A 27 32.61 -55.45 -0.21
C CYS A 27 32.18 -54.68 1.05
N ASP A 28 33.05 -54.60 2.06
CA ASP A 28 32.79 -53.87 3.32
C ASP A 28 32.81 -52.34 3.18
N GLY A 29 33.11 -51.83 1.99
CA GLY A 29 33.14 -50.41 1.69
C GLY A 29 31.74 -49.84 1.40
N GLN A 30 31.44 -48.68 2.00
CA GLN A 30 30.17 -47.97 1.78
C GLN A 30 29.94 -47.59 0.31
N LEU A 31 31.00 -47.21 -0.41
CA LEU A 31 30.94 -46.77 -1.81
C LEU A 31 30.60 -47.92 -2.78
N PRO A 32 31.28 -49.08 -2.77
CA PRO A 32 30.87 -50.28 -3.51
C PRO A 32 29.41 -50.69 -3.27
N GLN A 33 28.98 -50.70 -2.01
CA GLN A 33 27.61 -51.06 -1.64
C GLN A 33 26.57 -50.05 -2.18
N LEU A 34 26.90 -48.75 -2.22
CA LEU A 34 26.04 -47.72 -2.81
C LEU A 34 25.89 -47.91 -4.33
N PHE A 35 26.97 -48.27 -5.03
CA PHE A 35 26.91 -48.57 -6.46
C PHE A 35 26.08 -49.83 -6.74
N ALA A 36 26.28 -50.90 -5.97
CA ALA A 36 25.48 -52.13 -6.07
C ALA A 36 23.99 -51.84 -5.85
N LYS A 37 23.63 -51.12 -4.77
CA LYS A 37 22.23 -50.73 -4.49
C LYS A 37 21.58 -49.94 -5.64
N LYS A 38 22.31 -49.00 -6.26
CA LYS A 38 21.79 -48.25 -7.41
C LYS A 38 21.59 -49.13 -8.66
N MET A 39 22.46 -50.11 -8.87
CA MET A 39 22.36 -51.03 -10.00
C MET A 39 21.21 -52.04 -9.84
N PHE A 40 20.94 -52.52 -8.62
CA PHE A 40 19.75 -53.35 -8.34
C PHE A 40 18.42 -52.60 -8.41
N ASN A 41 18.41 -51.29 -8.14
CA ASN A 41 17.20 -50.46 -8.14
C ASN A 41 16.80 -49.92 -9.52
N GLN A 42 17.57 -50.17 -10.58
CA GLN A 42 17.02 -50.00 -11.93
C GLN A 42 15.93 -51.06 -12.13
N PRO A 43 14.76 -50.70 -12.71
CA PRO A 43 13.68 -51.64 -12.93
C PRO A 43 14.07 -52.59 -14.07
N LEU A 44 14.94 -53.55 -13.78
CA LEU A 44 14.88 -54.84 -14.42
C LEU A 44 13.56 -55.44 -13.95
N GLN A 45 12.68 -55.78 -14.89
CA GLN A 45 11.50 -56.56 -14.58
C GLN A 45 11.90 -57.79 -13.75
N PRO A 46 11.04 -58.27 -12.83
CA PRO A 46 11.36 -59.40 -11.98
C PRO A 46 11.82 -60.58 -12.84
N VAL A 47 13.09 -60.93 -12.68
CA VAL A 47 13.78 -61.97 -13.43
C VAL A 47 13.40 -63.30 -12.82
N THR A 48 12.30 -63.89 -13.31
CA THR A 48 11.92 -65.28 -13.07
C THR A 48 12.07 -66.06 -14.36
N SER A 49 13.30 -66.38 -14.76
CA SER A 49 13.67 -67.57 -15.55
C SER A 49 15.14 -67.48 -15.99
N LEU A 50 15.86 -68.60 -15.84
CA LEU A 50 17.30 -68.79 -16.04
C LEU A 50 17.79 -68.66 -17.49
N ASP A 51 16.92 -68.36 -18.46
CA ASP A 51 17.26 -68.34 -19.89
C ASP A 51 16.81 -67.04 -20.59
N THR A 52 16.99 -65.88 -19.94
CA THR A 52 16.68 -64.60 -20.60
C THR A 52 17.95 -64.02 -21.23
N PRO A 53 18.01 -63.82 -22.56
CA PRO A 53 19.22 -63.30 -23.22
C PRO A 53 19.56 -61.94 -22.63
N MET A 54 20.85 -61.72 -22.31
CA MET A 54 21.37 -60.45 -21.80
C MET A 54 20.74 -59.28 -22.56
N GLN A 55 19.93 -58.48 -21.86
CA GLN A 55 19.27 -57.36 -22.50
C GLN A 55 20.35 -56.39 -22.98
N SER A 56 20.44 -56.18 -24.29
CA SER A 56 21.43 -55.27 -24.85
C SER A 56 21.17 -53.84 -24.39
N VAL A 57 22.24 -53.04 -24.32
CA VAL A 57 22.17 -51.64 -23.92
C VAL A 57 21.17 -50.89 -24.83
N ALA A 58 21.20 -51.15 -26.14
CA ALA A 58 20.25 -50.55 -27.09
C ALA A 58 18.79 -50.92 -26.82
N LEU A 59 18.49 -52.16 -26.42
CA LEU A 59 17.11 -52.58 -26.14
C LEU A 59 16.57 -51.92 -24.86
N GLN A 60 17.43 -51.73 -23.85
CA GLN A 60 17.09 -50.99 -22.64
C GLN A 60 16.80 -49.51 -22.94
N PHE A 61 17.70 -48.84 -23.68
CA PHE A 61 17.50 -47.46 -24.10
C PHE A 61 16.25 -47.29 -24.96
N LYS A 62 15.98 -48.24 -25.87
CA LYS A 62 14.75 -48.25 -26.66
C LYS A 62 13.52 -48.27 -25.76
N GLY A 63 13.48 -49.17 -24.77
CA GLY A 63 12.37 -49.24 -23.82
C GLY A 63 12.16 -47.96 -23.01
N GLN A 64 13.24 -47.34 -22.53
CA GLN A 64 13.18 -46.05 -21.84
C GLN A 64 12.72 -44.91 -22.75
N LEU A 65 13.19 -44.88 -23.99
CA LEU A 65 12.81 -43.89 -25.00
C LEU A 65 11.31 -44.00 -25.33
N PHE A 66 10.76 -45.20 -25.47
CA PHE A 66 9.31 -45.38 -25.69
C PHE A 66 8.48 -44.82 -24.53
N LYS A 67 8.90 -45.08 -23.28
CA LYS A 67 8.23 -44.52 -22.10
C LYS A 67 8.27 -42.99 -22.10
N LEU A 68 9.43 -42.41 -22.43
CA LEU A 68 9.60 -40.97 -22.54
C LEU A 68 8.72 -40.37 -23.65
N MET A 69 8.70 -40.99 -24.83
CA MET A 69 7.88 -40.53 -25.96
C MET A 69 6.40 -40.52 -25.59
N HIS A 70 5.90 -41.58 -24.96
CA HIS A 70 4.51 -41.65 -24.50
C HIS A 70 4.18 -40.54 -23.49
N GLN A 71 5.09 -40.26 -22.56
CA GLN A 71 4.93 -39.13 -21.63
C GLN A 71 4.88 -37.79 -22.36
N LEU A 72 5.79 -37.53 -23.30
CA LEU A 72 5.81 -36.29 -24.07
C LEU A 72 4.54 -36.11 -24.90
N GLU A 73 4.06 -37.16 -25.57
CA GLU A 73 2.83 -37.14 -26.39
C GLU A 73 1.56 -36.87 -25.57
N SER A 74 1.52 -37.32 -24.31
CA SER A 74 0.39 -37.03 -23.39
C SER A 74 0.36 -35.59 -22.88
N THR A 75 1.40 -34.80 -23.13
CA THR A 75 1.53 -33.43 -22.61
C THR A 75 1.40 -32.38 -23.72
N ARG A 76 1.12 -31.14 -23.33
CA ARG A 76 1.17 -30.00 -24.25
C ARG A 76 2.62 -29.55 -24.41
N SER A 77 3.19 -29.78 -25.60
CA SER A 77 4.58 -29.42 -25.90
C SER A 77 4.75 -27.93 -26.27
N HIS A 78 5.91 -27.40 -25.91
CA HIS A 78 6.39 -26.08 -26.31
C HIS A 78 7.77 -26.25 -26.94
N PHE A 79 7.94 -25.75 -28.17
CA PHE A 79 9.17 -25.95 -28.94
C PHE A 79 10.06 -24.72 -28.90
N ILE A 80 11.36 -24.95 -28.67
CA ILE A 80 12.43 -23.95 -28.80
C ILE A 80 13.45 -24.51 -29.79
N CYS A 81 13.66 -23.82 -30.90
CA CYS A 81 14.65 -24.21 -31.89
C CYS A 81 15.92 -23.37 -31.73
N CYS A 82 17.02 -24.01 -31.34
CA CYS A 82 18.33 -23.38 -31.21
C CYS A 82 19.05 -23.41 -32.56
N ILE A 83 19.52 -22.24 -33.04
CA ILE A 83 20.25 -22.12 -34.29
C ILE A 83 21.72 -21.82 -33.99
N LYS A 84 22.64 -22.61 -34.55
CA LYS A 84 24.08 -22.36 -34.44
C LYS A 84 24.48 -21.21 -35.38
N PRO A 85 24.99 -20.07 -34.87
CA PRO A 85 25.24 -18.89 -35.70
C PRO A 85 26.51 -19.02 -36.55
N ASN A 86 27.53 -19.75 -36.10
CA ASN A 86 28.77 -19.98 -36.84
C ASN A 86 29.42 -21.28 -36.41
N SER A 87 30.25 -21.86 -37.28
CA SER A 87 30.90 -23.15 -37.08
C SER A 87 31.94 -23.13 -35.96
N LYS A 88 32.62 -21.99 -35.79
CA LYS A 88 33.76 -21.75 -34.89
C LYS A 88 33.39 -21.45 -33.43
N GLN A 89 32.09 -21.36 -33.12
CA GLN A 89 31.58 -21.01 -31.78
C GLN A 89 32.04 -19.63 -31.28
N LEU A 90 32.29 -18.68 -32.18
CA LEU A 90 32.71 -17.33 -31.82
C LEU A 90 31.50 -16.42 -31.55
N PRO A 91 31.49 -15.62 -30.47
CA PRO A 91 30.42 -14.66 -30.23
C PRO A 91 30.42 -13.57 -31.31
N GLY A 92 29.24 -13.03 -31.63
CA GLY A 92 29.07 -11.92 -32.60
C GLY A 92 29.34 -12.29 -34.06
N THR A 93 29.74 -13.53 -34.35
CA THR A 93 29.99 -14.01 -35.71
C THR A 93 28.79 -14.76 -36.26
N TYR A 94 28.40 -14.47 -37.50
CA TYR A 94 27.24 -15.06 -38.18
C TYR A 94 27.62 -15.60 -39.56
N GLU A 95 27.33 -16.88 -39.80
CA GLU A 95 27.53 -17.58 -41.06
C GLU A 95 26.17 -17.82 -41.73
N GLU A 96 25.83 -16.98 -42.72
CA GLU A 96 24.50 -16.98 -43.36
C GLU A 96 24.14 -18.34 -43.96
N TYR A 97 25.03 -18.95 -44.73
CA TYR A 97 24.77 -20.23 -45.39
C TYR A 97 24.47 -21.35 -44.39
N LEU A 98 25.24 -21.41 -43.29
CA LEU A 98 25.04 -22.39 -42.23
C LEU A 98 23.67 -22.22 -41.56
N VAL A 99 23.29 -20.98 -41.26
CA VAL A 99 22.00 -20.68 -40.64
C VAL A 99 20.85 -20.97 -41.60
N LEU A 100 20.95 -20.57 -42.87
CA LEU A 100 19.94 -20.84 -43.88
C LEU A 100 19.72 -22.34 -44.07
N GLN A 101 20.80 -23.12 -44.11
CA GLN A 101 20.72 -24.58 -44.20
C GLN A 101 20.00 -25.17 -42.97
N GLN A 102 20.32 -24.72 -41.76
CA GLN A 102 19.62 -25.14 -40.54
C GLN A 102 18.13 -24.80 -40.59
N LEU A 103 17.75 -23.59 -41.00
CA LEU A 103 16.35 -23.17 -41.11
C LEU A 103 15.54 -24.07 -42.06
N ARG A 104 16.16 -24.47 -43.19
CA ARG A 104 15.55 -25.40 -44.15
C ARG A 104 15.46 -26.82 -43.57
N CYS A 105 16.53 -27.34 -43.00
CA CYS A 105 16.55 -28.70 -42.42
C CYS A 105 15.59 -28.85 -41.23
N TYR A 106 15.42 -27.81 -40.41
CA TYR A 106 14.47 -27.80 -39.31
C TYR A 106 13.02 -27.52 -39.74
N GLY A 107 12.78 -27.22 -41.03
CA GLY A 107 11.44 -26.94 -41.55
C GLY A 107 10.80 -25.68 -40.96
N ILE A 108 11.63 -24.70 -40.55
CA ILE A 108 11.14 -23.50 -39.86
C ILE A 108 10.23 -22.68 -40.78
N PHE A 109 10.52 -22.62 -42.08
CA PHE A 109 9.69 -21.89 -43.04
C PHE A 109 8.28 -22.48 -43.15
N GLU A 110 8.17 -23.81 -43.15
CA GLU A 110 6.89 -24.53 -43.18
C GLU A 110 6.11 -24.29 -41.89
N VAL A 111 6.78 -24.33 -40.73
CA VAL A 111 6.17 -24.03 -39.43
C VAL A 111 5.64 -22.59 -39.39
N ILE A 112 6.41 -21.62 -39.88
CA ILE A 112 5.98 -20.21 -39.96
C ILE A 112 4.79 -20.09 -40.91
N ARG A 113 4.82 -20.75 -42.07
CA ARG A 113 3.72 -20.74 -43.04
C ARG A 113 2.42 -21.26 -42.43
N ILE A 114 2.48 -22.42 -41.77
CA ILE A 114 1.32 -23.03 -41.08
C ILE A 114 0.84 -22.12 -39.95
N SER A 115 1.76 -21.53 -39.18
CA SER A 115 1.42 -20.60 -38.09
C SER A 115 0.69 -19.36 -38.60
N ARG A 116 1.12 -18.80 -39.75
CA ARG A 116 0.50 -17.63 -40.38
C ARG A 116 -0.86 -17.92 -41.00
N SER A 117 -1.03 -19.07 -41.65
CA SER A 117 -2.32 -19.44 -42.25
C SER A 117 -3.32 -19.97 -41.21
N GLY A 118 -2.80 -20.52 -40.11
CA GLY A 118 -3.59 -21.13 -39.05
C GLY A 118 -4.09 -20.15 -38.00
N TYR A 119 -4.68 -20.74 -36.97
CA TYR A 119 -5.17 -20.03 -35.77
C TYR A 119 -4.37 -20.51 -34.56
N PRO A 120 -3.29 -19.80 -34.20
CA PRO A 120 -2.39 -20.23 -33.13
C PRO A 120 -3.06 -20.14 -31.76
N THR A 121 -4.02 -19.23 -31.56
CA THR A 121 -4.76 -19.17 -30.31
C THR A 121 -6.07 -19.91 -30.39
N ARG A 122 -6.27 -20.84 -29.46
CA ARG A 122 -7.44 -21.71 -29.36
C ARG A 122 -7.92 -21.70 -27.92
N MET A 123 -9.17 -21.31 -27.72
CA MET A 123 -9.77 -21.21 -26.39
C MET A 123 -11.18 -21.80 -26.42
N THR A 124 -11.63 -22.42 -25.34
CA THR A 124 -13.04 -22.82 -25.23
C THR A 124 -13.91 -21.58 -25.07
N HIS A 125 -15.17 -21.65 -25.52
CA HIS A 125 -16.12 -20.55 -25.35
C HIS A 125 -16.30 -20.16 -23.88
N GLN A 126 -16.31 -21.15 -23.00
CA GLN A 126 -16.35 -20.94 -21.55
C GLN A 126 -15.12 -20.14 -21.05
N ALA A 127 -13.90 -20.60 -21.36
CA ALA A 127 -12.70 -19.90 -20.89
C ALA A 127 -12.56 -18.49 -21.48
N PHE A 128 -13.03 -18.28 -22.71
CA PHE A 128 -13.06 -16.95 -23.32
C PHE A 128 -14.07 -16.03 -22.61
N THR A 129 -15.26 -16.55 -22.33
CA THR A 129 -16.33 -15.82 -21.64
C THR A 129 -15.97 -15.49 -20.19
N GLU A 130 -15.41 -16.42 -19.42
CA GLU A 130 -14.94 -16.16 -18.05
C GLU A 130 -13.86 -15.08 -18.02
N ARG A 131 -13.01 -15.03 -19.05
CA ARG A 131 -11.86 -14.13 -19.10
C ARG A 131 -12.20 -12.72 -19.60
N TYR A 132 -13.13 -12.60 -20.55
CA TYR A 132 -13.44 -11.35 -21.24
C TYR A 132 -14.92 -10.94 -21.17
N GLY A 133 -15.80 -11.77 -20.61
CA GLY A 133 -17.25 -11.55 -20.58
C GLY A 133 -17.65 -10.22 -19.95
N PHE A 134 -16.91 -9.77 -18.92
CA PHE A 134 -17.16 -8.48 -18.27
C PHE A 134 -16.79 -7.25 -19.12
N LEU A 135 -16.13 -7.44 -20.27
CA LEU A 135 -15.85 -6.36 -21.22
C LEU A 135 -17.06 -6.05 -22.12
N LEU A 136 -18.05 -6.94 -22.12
CA LEU A 136 -19.26 -6.76 -22.89
C LEU A 136 -20.07 -5.60 -22.30
N SER A 137 -20.44 -4.63 -23.14
CA SER A 137 -21.17 -3.44 -22.68
C SER A 137 -22.67 -3.70 -22.51
N ASP A 138 -23.25 -4.55 -23.37
CA ASP A 138 -24.68 -4.86 -23.34
C ASP A 138 -24.94 -6.26 -22.78
N PRO A 139 -25.82 -6.42 -21.78
CA PRO A 139 -26.17 -7.73 -21.27
C PRO A 139 -26.98 -8.51 -22.32
N ILE A 140 -26.43 -9.63 -22.80
CA ILE A 140 -27.14 -10.52 -23.72
C ILE A 140 -28.19 -11.31 -22.93
N VAL A 141 -29.39 -11.45 -23.51
CA VAL A 141 -30.52 -12.19 -22.93
C VAL A 141 -30.20 -13.68 -22.75
N SER A 142 -29.36 -14.26 -23.63
CA SER A 142 -28.82 -15.61 -23.48
C SER A 142 -27.44 -15.59 -22.80
N GLN A 143 -27.26 -16.44 -21.79
CA GLN A 143 -25.99 -16.64 -21.06
C GLN A 143 -25.13 -17.75 -21.69
N ASP A 144 -25.38 -18.12 -22.95
CA ASP A 144 -24.60 -19.15 -23.64
C ASP A 144 -23.18 -18.62 -23.94
N PRO A 145 -22.11 -19.29 -23.48
CA PRO A 145 -20.73 -18.89 -23.75
C PRO A 145 -20.41 -18.70 -25.23
N LEU A 146 -21.06 -19.45 -26.14
CA LEU A 146 -20.88 -19.27 -27.58
C LEU A 146 -21.38 -17.89 -28.02
N SER A 147 -22.60 -17.54 -27.64
CA SER A 147 -23.24 -16.26 -27.97
C SER A 147 -22.44 -15.07 -27.44
N ILE A 148 -21.96 -15.17 -26.19
CA ILE A 148 -21.12 -14.14 -25.56
C ILE A 148 -19.78 -14.00 -26.30
N SER A 149 -19.16 -15.12 -26.69
CA SER A 149 -17.91 -15.09 -27.47
C SER A 149 -18.10 -14.34 -28.80
N VAL A 150 -19.20 -14.59 -29.52
CA VAL A 150 -19.50 -13.94 -30.80
C VAL A 150 -19.78 -12.45 -30.61
N ALA A 151 -20.56 -12.08 -29.59
CA ALA A 151 -20.89 -10.69 -29.32
C ALA A 151 -19.65 -9.87 -28.94
N LEU A 152 -18.76 -10.42 -28.12
CA LEU A 152 -17.48 -9.78 -27.79
C LEU A 152 -16.62 -9.52 -29.04
N LEU A 153 -16.50 -10.50 -29.94
CA LEU A 153 -15.71 -10.33 -31.17
C LEU A 153 -16.30 -9.23 -32.06
N LYS A 154 -17.63 -9.12 -32.13
CA LYS A 154 -18.32 -8.05 -32.85
C LYS A 154 -18.11 -6.68 -32.21
N GLN A 155 -18.25 -6.58 -30.88
CA GLN A 155 -18.07 -5.31 -30.14
C GLN A 155 -16.66 -4.74 -30.32
N PHE A 156 -15.64 -5.61 -30.36
CA PHE A 156 -14.25 -5.22 -30.58
C PHE A 156 -13.86 -5.10 -32.06
N ASN A 157 -14.82 -5.15 -32.99
CA ASN A 157 -14.62 -5.03 -34.44
C ASN A 157 -13.55 -5.98 -34.99
N VAL A 158 -13.46 -7.20 -34.45
CA VAL A 158 -12.53 -8.21 -34.97
C VAL A 158 -13.05 -8.65 -36.33
N LEU A 159 -12.24 -8.49 -37.37
CA LEU A 159 -12.62 -8.87 -38.73
C LEU A 159 -12.95 -10.37 -38.82
N PRO A 160 -14.01 -10.78 -39.55
CA PRO A 160 -14.39 -12.19 -39.70
C PRO A 160 -13.28 -13.11 -40.23
N GLN A 161 -12.31 -12.56 -40.97
CA GLN A 161 -11.17 -13.32 -41.50
C GLN A 161 -10.10 -13.65 -40.44
N MET A 162 -10.17 -13.00 -39.27
CA MET A 162 -9.17 -13.10 -38.21
C MET A 162 -9.56 -14.08 -37.10
N TYR A 163 -10.77 -14.64 -37.16
CA TYR A 163 -11.24 -15.64 -36.22
C TYR A 163 -12.09 -16.70 -36.92
N GLN A 164 -12.15 -17.90 -36.34
CA GLN A 164 -13.07 -18.95 -36.72
C GLN A 164 -13.80 -19.44 -35.46
N ILE A 165 -15.12 -19.55 -35.55
CA ILE A 165 -15.96 -20.09 -34.47
C ILE A 165 -16.15 -21.58 -34.74
N GLY A 166 -15.74 -22.42 -33.80
CA GLY A 166 -16.10 -23.83 -33.76
C GLY A 166 -17.26 -24.08 -32.80
N TYR A 167 -17.67 -25.34 -32.66
CA TYR A 167 -18.74 -25.73 -31.72
C TYR A 167 -18.34 -25.55 -30.24
N THR A 168 -17.12 -25.94 -29.89
CA THR A 168 -16.63 -25.91 -28.49
C THR A 168 -15.53 -24.87 -28.26
N LYS A 169 -14.87 -24.43 -29.33
CA LYS A 169 -13.67 -23.60 -29.27
C LYS A 169 -13.74 -22.45 -30.26
N LEU A 170 -13.20 -21.32 -29.82
CA LEU A 170 -12.89 -20.17 -30.62
C LEU A 170 -11.42 -20.23 -31.07
N PHE A 171 -11.19 -19.90 -32.34
CA PHE A 171 -9.89 -19.89 -32.99
C PHE A 171 -9.57 -18.46 -33.43
N LEU A 172 -8.42 -17.94 -33.03
CA LEU A 172 -8.01 -16.56 -33.28
C LEU A 172 -6.63 -16.53 -33.93
N ARG A 173 -6.47 -15.65 -34.93
CA ARG A 173 -5.17 -15.34 -35.52
C ARG A 173 -4.30 -14.54 -34.55
N THR A 174 -3.00 -14.52 -34.82
CA THR A 174 -2.02 -13.76 -34.03
C THR A 174 -2.41 -12.28 -33.94
N GLY A 175 -2.19 -11.67 -32.77
CA GLY A 175 -2.44 -10.25 -32.54
C GLY A 175 -3.86 -9.90 -32.08
N GLN A 176 -4.88 -10.69 -32.41
CA GLN A 176 -6.27 -10.33 -32.08
C GLN A 176 -6.58 -10.31 -30.59
N ILE A 177 -5.93 -11.19 -29.81
CA ILE A 177 -6.12 -11.25 -28.35
C ILE A 177 -5.45 -10.08 -27.63
N SER A 178 -4.42 -9.49 -28.23
CA SER A 178 -3.69 -8.39 -27.57
C SER A 178 -4.61 -7.20 -27.27
N ALA A 179 -5.46 -6.82 -28.22
CA ALA A 179 -6.44 -5.74 -28.04
C ALA A 179 -7.44 -6.04 -26.90
N LEU A 180 -7.97 -7.27 -26.85
CA LEU A 180 -8.86 -7.71 -25.77
C LEU A 180 -8.16 -7.69 -24.41
N GLU A 181 -6.91 -8.17 -24.35
CA GLU A 181 -6.10 -8.18 -23.13
C GLU A 181 -5.72 -6.78 -22.67
N ASP A 182 -5.43 -5.85 -23.57
CA ASP A 182 -5.09 -4.49 -23.20
C ASP A 182 -6.30 -3.74 -22.66
N ARG A 183 -7.49 -3.93 -23.26
CA ARG A 183 -8.73 -3.42 -22.69
C ARG A 183 -9.04 -4.05 -21.33
N ARG A 184 -8.82 -5.37 -21.20
CA ARG A 184 -8.95 -6.09 -19.92
C ARG A 184 -8.05 -5.48 -18.85
N LYS A 185 -6.78 -5.24 -19.15
CA LYS A 185 -5.83 -4.60 -18.22
C LYS A 185 -6.29 -3.20 -17.81
N GLN A 186 -6.83 -2.42 -18.75
CA GLN A 186 -7.36 -1.08 -18.45
C GLN A 186 -8.52 -1.14 -17.45
N VAL A 187 -9.48 -2.04 -17.65
CA VAL A 187 -10.60 -2.23 -16.71
C VAL A 187 -10.09 -2.69 -15.35
N LEU A 188 -9.16 -3.66 -15.32
CA LEU A 188 -8.56 -4.13 -14.07
C LEU A 188 -7.82 -3.03 -13.31
N ARG A 189 -7.16 -2.10 -14.01
CA ARG A 189 -6.56 -0.90 -13.37
C ARG A 189 -7.62 -0.03 -12.70
N GLY A 190 -8.74 0.22 -13.38
CA GLY A 190 -9.87 0.96 -12.78
C GLY A 190 -10.45 0.25 -11.55
N VAL A 191 -10.55 -1.08 -11.58
CA VAL A 191 -10.98 -1.86 -10.40
C VAL A 191 -10.01 -1.69 -9.22
N ILE A 192 -8.70 -1.68 -9.48
CA ILE A 192 -7.69 -1.43 -8.43
C ILE A 192 -7.86 -0.02 -7.84
N GLU A 193 -8.15 0.98 -8.65
CA GLU A 193 -8.42 2.35 -8.16
C GLU A 193 -9.65 2.40 -7.25
N VAL A 194 -10.76 1.77 -7.65
CA VAL A 194 -11.97 1.67 -6.81
C VAL A 194 -11.66 0.95 -5.49
N GLN A 195 -10.92 -0.16 -5.55
CA GLN A 195 -10.50 -0.90 -4.36
C GLN A 195 -9.61 -0.05 -3.43
N LYS A 196 -8.71 0.78 -3.99
CA LYS A 196 -7.88 1.71 -3.22
C LYS A 196 -8.73 2.70 -2.43
N TYR A 197 -9.72 3.33 -3.08
CA TYR A 197 -10.63 4.26 -2.41
C TYR A 197 -11.48 3.58 -1.34
N PHE A 198 -12.02 2.39 -1.63
CA PHE A 198 -12.81 1.62 -0.67
C PHE A 198 -11.99 1.24 0.57
N ARG A 199 -10.77 0.71 0.39
CA ARG A 199 -9.86 0.37 1.49
C ARG A 199 -9.49 1.60 2.31
N GLY A 200 -9.20 2.73 1.65
CA GLY A 200 -8.90 3.99 2.32
C GLY A 200 -10.08 4.57 3.09
N HIS A 201 -11.30 4.47 2.56
CA HIS A 201 -12.52 4.85 3.27
C HIS A 201 -12.73 3.97 4.51
N ARG A 202 -12.67 2.64 4.36
CA ARG A 202 -12.81 1.70 5.48
C ARG A 202 -11.78 1.96 6.59
N ALA A 203 -10.51 2.20 6.24
CA ALA A 203 -9.46 2.51 7.21
C ALA A 203 -9.73 3.81 7.97
N ARG A 204 -10.21 4.87 7.29
CA ARG A 204 -10.56 6.15 7.93
C ARG A 204 -11.79 6.04 8.85
N CYS A 205 -12.81 5.28 8.45
CA CYS A 205 -13.97 5.02 9.29
C CYS A 205 -13.54 4.32 10.59
N LEU A 206 -12.74 3.25 10.48
CA LEU A 206 -12.19 2.54 11.64
C LEU A 206 -11.34 3.45 12.53
N PHE A 207 -10.47 4.29 11.96
CA PHE A 207 -9.66 5.24 12.72
C PHE A 207 -10.53 6.28 13.45
N HIS A 208 -11.59 6.78 12.82
CA HIS A 208 -12.48 7.75 13.43
C HIS A 208 -13.30 7.14 14.58
N GLU A 209 -13.76 5.90 14.44
CA GLU A 209 -14.42 5.15 15.52
C GLU A 209 -13.49 4.96 16.72
N LEU A 210 -12.25 4.49 16.50
CA LEU A 210 -11.27 4.34 17.57
C LEU A 210 -10.94 5.67 18.25
N ASN A 211 -10.78 6.75 17.47
CA ASN A 211 -10.51 8.08 18.03
C ASN A 211 -11.67 8.68 18.79
N LYS A 212 -12.93 8.39 18.45
CA LYS A 212 -14.08 8.80 19.27
C LYS A 212 -13.96 8.22 20.67
N GLY A 213 -13.66 6.92 20.77
CA GLY A 213 -13.42 6.26 22.06
C GLY A 213 -12.26 6.90 22.84
N ALA A 214 -11.11 7.10 22.17
CA ALA A 214 -9.94 7.72 22.81
C ALA A 214 -10.20 9.17 23.28
N LYS A 215 -10.92 9.98 22.49
CA LYS A 215 -11.27 11.36 22.85
C LYS A 215 -12.23 11.44 24.04
N ILE A 216 -13.21 10.55 24.13
CA ILE A 216 -14.12 10.46 25.28
C ILE A 216 -13.32 10.15 26.55
N VAL A 217 -12.45 9.14 26.50
CA VAL A 217 -11.61 8.75 27.65
C VAL A 217 -10.64 9.87 28.04
N CYS A 218 -9.98 10.51 27.09
CA CYS A 218 -9.07 11.63 27.37
C CYS A 218 -9.81 12.84 27.94
N GLY A 219 -10.95 13.22 27.35
CA GLY A 219 -11.76 14.35 27.83
C GLY A 219 -12.30 14.12 29.24
N GLU A 220 -12.71 12.90 29.54
CA GLU A 220 -13.13 12.50 30.88
C GLU A 220 -11.99 12.58 31.90
N ASN A 221 -10.82 12.06 31.55
CA ASN A 221 -9.63 12.16 32.41
C ASN A 221 -9.21 13.61 32.68
N ILE A 222 -9.32 14.49 31.67
CA ILE A 222 -9.04 15.92 31.81
C ILE A 222 -10.07 16.58 32.74
N ARG A 223 -11.37 16.32 32.56
CA ARG A 223 -12.43 16.87 33.43
C ARG A 223 -12.25 16.43 34.88
N ARG A 224 -11.92 15.17 35.14
CA ARG A 224 -11.63 14.69 36.50
C ARG A 224 -10.44 15.41 37.13
N LYS A 225 -9.36 15.63 36.38
CA LYS A 225 -8.20 16.39 36.86
C LYS A 225 -8.57 17.83 37.23
N TYR A 226 -9.29 18.54 36.35
CA TYR A 226 -9.74 19.91 36.64
C TYR A 226 -10.74 19.98 37.80
N ALA A 227 -11.65 19.02 37.93
CA ALA A 227 -12.59 18.96 39.05
C ALA A 227 -11.85 18.76 40.39
N ALA A 228 -10.87 17.85 40.44
CA ALA A 228 -10.04 17.64 41.62
C ALA A 228 -9.25 18.90 42.01
N GLU A 229 -8.69 19.61 41.02
CA GLU A 229 -7.96 20.85 41.24
C GLU A 229 -8.86 21.99 41.73
N SER A 230 -10.07 22.11 41.15
CA SER A 230 -11.07 23.10 41.57
C SER A 230 -11.55 22.88 43.01
N ILE A 231 -11.79 21.62 43.39
CA ILE A 231 -12.14 21.25 44.78
C ILE A 231 -10.98 21.58 45.73
N ARG A 232 -9.73 21.36 45.31
CA ARG A 232 -8.56 21.71 46.13
C ARG A 232 -8.45 23.22 46.33
N CYS A 233 -8.66 24.02 45.29
CA CYS A 233 -8.64 25.47 45.38
C CYS A 233 -9.80 26.03 46.21
N SER A 234 -11.01 25.48 46.10
CA SER A 234 -12.15 25.91 46.90
C SER A 234 -12.01 25.53 48.38
N ALA A 235 -11.43 24.36 48.69
CA ALA A 235 -11.09 23.97 50.06
C ALA A 235 -10.05 24.91 50.68
N PHE A 236 -9.02 25.29 49.92
CA PHE A 236 -8.00 26.24 50.36
C PHE A 236 -8.57 27.65 50.61
N ALA A 237 -9.47 28.12 49.71
CA ALA A 237 -10.14 29.41 49.88
C ALA A 237 -11.07 29.44 51.10
N SER A 238 -11.80 28.35 51.36
CA SER A 238 -12.65 28.20 52.55
C SER A 238 -11.83 28.21 53.85
N GLN A 239 -10.67 27.55 53.88
CA GLN A 239 -9.77 27.58 55.05
C GLN A 239 -9.25 28.99 55.35
N LEU A 240 -8.83 29.74 54.33
CA LEU A 240 -8.36 31.11 54.50
C LEU A 240 -9.47 32.04 55.04
N LEU A 241 -10.70 31.87 54.57
CA LEU A 241 -11.85 32.66 55.02
C LEU A 241 -12.20 32.35 56.48
N ASP A 242 -12.10 31.08 56.89
CA ASP A 242 -12.38 30.64 58.27
C ASP A 242 -11.34 31.17 59.27
N GLU A 243 -10.06 31.20 58.89
CA GLU A 243 -8.99 31.84 59.68
C GLU A 243 -9.24 33.35 59.86
N GLN A 244 -9.65 34.05 58.79
CA GLN A 244 -9.95 35.48 58.89
C GLN A 244 -11.20 35.75 59.72
N LEU A 245 -12.26 34.95 59.59
CA LEU A 245 -13.46 35.06 60.42
C LEU A 245 -13.15 34.83 61.90
N THR A 246 -12.30 33.84 62.21
CA THR A 246 -11.85 33.56 63.57
C THR A 246 -11.08 34.76 64.17
N ALA A 247 -10.18 35.37 63.40
CA ALA A 247 -9.45 36.57 63.81
C ALA A 247 -10.38 37.79 64.02
N VAL A 248 -11.39 37.98 63.16
CA VAL A 248 -12.40 39.04 63.31
C VAL A 248 -13.25 38.84 64.55
N VAL A 249 -13.72 37.62 64.83
CA VAL A 249 -14.48 37.30 66.05
C VAL A 249 -13.65 37.58 67.30
N TYR A 250 -12.36 37.23 67.28
CA TYR A 250 -11.44 37.56 68.35
C TYR A 250 -11.32 39.08 68.56
N LEU A 251 -11.09 39.85 67.50
CA LEU A 251 -11.00 41.31 67.59
C LEU A 251 -12.28 41.94 68.14
N GLN A 252 -13.44 41.49 67.66
CA GLN A 252 -14.75 41.94 68.15
C GLN A 252 -14.93 41.64 69.65
N SER A 253 -14.46 40.48 70.12
CA SER A 253 -14.53 40.13 71.55
C SER A 253 -13.73 41.10 72.43
N VAL A 254 -12.53 41.50 71.97
CA VAL A 254 -11.66 42.46 72.66
C VAL A 254 -12.32 43.84 72.71
N ILE A 255 -12.86 44.31 71.59
CA ILE A 255 -13.54 45.62 71.50
C ILE A 255 -14.79 45.65 72.39
N ARG A 256 -15.63 44.60 72.36
CA ARG A 256 -16.80 44.49 73.25
C ARG A 256 -16.39 44.53 74.72
N GLY A 257 -15.32 43.82 75.09
CA GLY A 257 -14.77 43.85 76.45
C GLY A 257 -14.18 45.21 76.86
N TRP A 258 -13.58 45.95 75.92
CA TRP A 258 -13.07 47.30 76.17
C TRP A 258 -14.22 48.32 76.37
N LEU A 259 -15.25 48.27 75.51
CA LEU A 259 -16.44 49.13 75.63
C LEU A 259 -17.18 48.91 76.94
N ALA A 260 -17.36 47.66 77.39
CA ALA A 260 -17.98 47.34 78.67
C ALA A 260 -17.19 47.94 79.85
N ARG A 261 -15.85 47.82 79.85
CA ARG A 261 -14.98 48.42 80.86
C ARG A 261 -15.01 49.95 80.85
N ARG A 262 -15.03 50.57 79.66
CA ARG A 262 -15.17 52.02 79.51
C ARG A 262 -16.53 52.51 80.02
N HIS A 263 -17.61 51.80 79.74
CA HIS A 263 -18.94 52.13 80.25
C HIS A 263 -18.98 52.03 81.78
N PHE A 264 -18.38 50.99 82.37
CA PHE A 264 -18.27 50.86 83.82
C PHE A 264 -17.50 52.02 84.45
N ASN A 265 -16.34 52.39 83.87
CA ASN A 265 -15.55 53.55 84.33
C ASN A 265 -16.30 54.88 84.18
N ASN A 266 -17.02 55.11 83.08
CA ASN A 266 -17.85 56.30 82.90
C ASN A 266 -18.97 56.40 83.94
N MET A 267 -19.63 55.29 84.24
CA MET A 267 -20.66 55.22 85.30
C MET A 267 -20.08 55.49 86.69
N HIS A 268 -18.87 55.00 86.96
CA HIS A 268 -18.16 55.25 88.20
C HIS A 268 -17.77 56.74 88.34
N ASN A 269 -17.25 57.35 87.26
CA ASN A 269 -16.89 58.77 87.22
C ASN A 269 -18.12 59.69 87.32
N LEU A 270 -19.26 59.30 86.73
CA LEU A 270 -20.52 60.06 86.80
C LEU A 270 -21.12 60.05 88.22
N LYS A 271 -20.90 58.98 89.00
CA LYS A 271 -21.29 58.94 90.42
C LYS A 271 -20.39 59.82 91.31
N GLN A 272 -19.14 60.07 90.93
CA GLN A 272 -18.25 61.00 91.66
C GLN A 272 -18.56 62.48 91.35
N SER A 273 -19.10 62.81 90.17
CA SER A 273 -19.34 64.20 89.74
C SER A 273 -20.67 64.82 90.22
N ASN A 274 -21.55 64.08 90.90
CA ASN A 274 -22.89 64.56 91.31
C ASN A 274 -23.02 64.99 92.79
N ARG A 275 -21.89 65.27 93.46
CA ARG A 275 -21.86 66.03 94.73
C ARG A 275 -21.21 67.40 94.47
N GLY A 276 -22.02 68.41 94.14
CA GLY A 276 -21.57 69.82 94.21
C GLY A 276 -21.97 70.74 93.05
N SER A 277 -23.17 71.32 93.17
CA SER A 277 -23.45 72.77 93.03
C SER A 277 -23.18 73.56 91.71
N VAL A 278 -24.29 74.08 91.17
CA VAL A 278 -24.54 75.49 90.74
C VAL A 278 -24.02 76.01 89.38
N LYS A 279 -25.03 76.34 88.55
CA LYS A 279 -25.22 77.45 87.59
C LYS A 279 -23.97 78.09 86.94
N SER A 280 -23.89 78.01 85.60
CA SER A 280 -24.09 79.16 84.69
C SER A 280 -23.67 78.83 83.24
N ARG A 281 -24.64 78.93 82.32
CA ARG A 281 -24.60 79.72 81.06
C ARG A 281 -23.32 79.67 80.20
N ARG A 282 -23.45 79.10 78.99
CA ARG A 282 -23.29 79.78 77.66
C ARG A 282 -22.97 78.75 76.57
N LYS A 283 -23.77 78.76 75.50
CA LYS A 283 -23.46 78.19 74.19
C LYS A 283 -23.14 79.36 73.25
N MET A 284 -22.03 79.31 72.51
CA MET A 284 -21.98 79.59 71.07
C MET A 284 -20.56 79.38 70.49
N GLY A 285 -20.50 78.76 69.30
CA GLY A 285 -19.44 78.89 68.29
C GLY A 285 -18.40 77.76 68.27
N ARG A 286 -17.84 77.27 67.16
CA ARG A 286 -18.05 77.29 65.68
C ARG A 286 -16.78 76.59 65.09
N LYS A 287 -16.83 76.18 63.80
CA LYS A 287 -15.75 75.68 62.88
C LYS A 287 -15.56 74.16 62.90
N ILE A 288 -15.75 73.36 61.83
CA ILE A 288 -15.37 73.40 60.38
C ILE A 288 -13.85 73.39 60.14
N PHE A 289 -13.33 72.30 59.58
CA PHE A 289 -12.44 72.16 58.40
C PHE A 289 -12.03 70.66 58.28
N GLU A 290 -12.50 69.92 57.27
CA GLU A 290 -11.82 69.65 55.99
C GLU A 290 -10.42 69.03 56.12
N ALA A 291 -10.28 67.79 55.65
CA ALA A 291 -9.03 67.23 55.17
C ALA A 291 -9.35 66.32 53.97
N LYS A 292 -8.88 66.76 52.81
CA LYS A 292 -8.93 66.11 51.50
C LYS A 292 -7.49 65.66 51.17
N ASP A 293 -7.40 64.57 50.41
CA ASP A 293 -6.25 64.05 49.66
C ASP A 293 -5.06 63.43 50.42
N MET A 294 -4.78 62.15 50.12
CA MET A 294 -3.51 61.67 49.54
C MET A 294 -3.50 60.13 49.33
N LEU A 295 -3.47 59.73 48.05
CA LEU A 295 -2.68 58.62 47.45
C LEU A 295 -2.84 57.16 47.92
N HIS A 296 -3.41 56.31 47.05
CA HIS A 296 -2.59 55.35 46.27
C HIS A 296 -3.39 54.68 45.15
N GLU A 297 -3.05 55.03 43.90
CA GLU A 297 -3.33 54.22 42.72
C GLU A 297 -2.55 52.91 42.82
N GLN A 298 -3.24 51.78 42.88
CA GLN A 298 -2.62 50.48 42.69
C GLN A 298 -2.41 50.26 41.19
N GLN A 299 -1.22 50.63 40.72
CA GLN A 299 -0.69 50.21 39.43
C GLN A 299 -0.66 48.68 39.32
N ILE A 300 -1.35 48.16 38.31
CA ILE A 300 -1.19 46.78 37.83
C ILE A 300 0.20 46.69 37.21
N GLN A 301 1.16 46.18 37.97
CA GLN A 301 2.52 45.91 37.52
C GLN A 301 2.51 44.62 36.66
N VAL A 302 2.10 44.71 35.39
CA VAL A 302 2.45 43.66 34.41
C VAL A 302 3.94 43.84 34.10
N LEU A 303 4.73 42.83 34.45
CA LEU A 303 6.19 42.80 34.25
C LEU A 303 6.54 43.18 32.79
N PRO A 304 7.27 44.29 32.54
CA PRO A 304 7.63 44.75 31.18
C PRO A 304 8.34 43.69 30.32
N SER A 305 8.99 42.73 30.97
CA SER A 305 9.65 41.56 30.35
C SER A 305 8.69 40.65 29.57
N VAL A 306 7.46 40.42 30.07
CA VAL A 306 6.50 39.50 29.42
C VAL A 306 5.87 40.14 28.20
N MET A 307 5.57 41.43 28.26
CA MET A 307 5.06 42.20 27.12
C MET A 307 6.09 42.29 25.99
N ALA A 308 7.37 42.52 26.32
CA ALA A 308 8.44 42.56 25.34
C ALA A 308 8.69 41.20 24.67
N GLU A 309 8.60 40.10 25.42
CA GLU A 309 8.70 38.74 24.87
C GLU A 309 7.52 38.39 23.95
N LEU A 310 6.30 38.81 24.30
CA LEU A 310 5.13 38.63 23.43
C LEU A 310 5.27 39.43 22.13
N GLN A 311 5.71 40.69 22.19
CA GLN A 311 5.96 41.51 21.00
C GLN A 311 7.00 40.88 20.07
N ARG A 312 8.07 40.30 20.62
CA ARG A 312 9.11 39.59 19.84
C ARG A 312 8.55 38.36 19.13
N ARG A 313 7.65 37.61 19.76
CA ARG A 313 7.01 36.43 19.16
C ARG A 313 6.03 36.82 18.06
N VAL A 314 5.28 37.91 18.25
CA VAL A 314 4.39 38.46 17.23
C VAL A 314 5.20 38.88 16.00
N LEU A 315 6.27 39.66 16.18
CA LEU A 315 7.13 40.09 15.08
C LEU A 315 7.73 38.89 14.31
N LYS A 316 8.20 37.86 15.02
CA LYS A 316 8.73 36.63 14.40
C LYS A 316 7.65 35.85 13.65
N ALA A 317 6.41 35.84 14.15
CA ALA A 317 5.30 35.22 13.45
C ALA A 317 4.92 35.98 12.18
N GLU A 318 4.93 37.31 12.22
CA GLU A 318 4.67 38.18 11.06
C GLU A 318 5.72 38.01 9.96
N THR A 319 7.02 37.98 10.31
CA THR A 319 8.09 37.74 9.33
C THR A 319 7.98 36.35 8.68
N ASN A 320 7.65 35.33 9.47
CA ASN A 320 7.47 33.98 8.97
C ASN A 320 6.24 33.87 8.05
N LEU A 321 5.16 34.58 8.39
CA LEU A 321 3.95 34.60 7.59
C LEU A 321 4.21 35.27 6.23
N GLY A 322 4.92 36.42 6.22
CA GLY A 322 5.33 37.07 4.97
C GLY A 322 6.24 36.20 4.09
N GLN A 323 7.19 35.47 4.68
CA GLN A 323 8.01 34.51 3.94
C GLN A 323 7.17 33.39 3.31
N LYS A 324 6.18 32.86 4.06
CA LYS A 324 5.28 31.83 3.55
C LYS A 324 4.34 32.34 2.46
N GLU A 325 3.91 33.60 2.52
CA GLU A 325 3.13 34.23 1.45
C GLU A 325 3.94 34.36 0.17
N HIS A 326 5.22 34.74 0.26
CA HIS A 326 6.12 34.81 -0.90
C HIS A 326 6.39 33.43 -1.52
N GLU A 327 6.65 32.41 -0.69
CA GLU A 327 6.75 31.02 -1.15
C GLU A 327 5.46 30.55 -1.84
N ASN A 328 4.28 30.92 -1.31
CA ASN A 328 3.01 30.55 -1.91
C ASN A 328 2.77 31.27 -3.25
N ALA A 329 3.16 32.54 -3.36
CA ALA A 329 3.10 33.29 -4.62
C ALA A 329 3.97 32.66 -5.72
N THR A 330 5.22 32.31 -5.39
CA THR A 330 6.14 31.66 -6.35
C THR A 330 5.64 30.28 -6.79
N LEU A 331 5.04 29.49 -5.88
CA LEU A 331 4.43 28.21 -6.24
C LEU A 331 3.21 28.37 -7.16
N ARG A 332 2.39 29.41 -6.97
CA ARG A 332 1.27 29.72 -7.88
C ARG A 332 1.74 30.08 -9.28
N GLU A 333 2.82 30.85 -9.40
CA GLU A 333 3.42 31.15 -10.71
C GLU A 333 3.96 29.89 -11.41
N GLN A 334 4.59 28.98 -10.65
CA GLN A 334 5.06 27.70 -11.20
C GLN A 334 3.90 26.80 -11.66
N LEU A 335 2.79 26.82 -10.93
CA LEU A 335 1.57 26.11 -11.31
C LEU A 335 1.02 26.66 -12.63
N GLN A 336 0.85 27.97 -12.73
CA GLN A 336 0.38 28.63 -13.96
C GLN A 336 1.29 28.35 -15.17
N LYS A 337 2.62 28.39 -14.99
CA LYS A 337 3.58 28.01 -16.04
C LYS A 337 3.45 26.54 -16.46
N SER A 338 3.05 25.66 -15.55
CA SER A 338 2.89 24.24 -15.84
C SER A 338 1.55 23.96 -16.52
N GLU A 339 0.49 24.64 -16.12
CA GLU A 339 -0.83 24.62 -16.79
C GLU A 339 -0.73 25.16 -18.22
N ALA A 340 -0.05 26.29 -18.43
CA ALA A 340 0.18 26.85 -19.77
C ALA A 340 0.94 25.87 -20.68
N ARG A 341 1.98 25.21 -20.17
CA ARG A 341 2.70 24.16 -20.91
C ARG A 341 1.80 22.98 -21.24
N TRP A 342 0.95 22.56 -20.32
CA TRP A 342 0.02 21.47 -20.54
C TRP A 342 -1.01 21.78 -21.64
N LEU A 343 -1.55 23.00 -21.65
CA LEU A 343 -2.46 23.46 -22.70
C LEU A 343 -1.79 23.51 -24.09
N ASP A 344 -0.53 23.93 -24.17
CA ASP A 344 0.23 23.92 -25.43
C ASP A 344 0.45 22.48 -25.95
N TYR A 345 0.75 21.52 -25.05
CA TYR A 345 0.83 20.11 -25.42
C TYR A 345 -0.52 19.55 -25.89
N GLU A 346 -1.61 19.91 -25.22
CA GLU A 346 -2.95 19.48 -25.61
C GLU A 346 -3.33 20.00 -27.01
N ALA A 347 -3.03 21.28 -27.29
CA ALA A 347 -3.26 21.88 -28.61
C ALA A 347 -2.44 21.19 -29.71
N LYS A 348 -1.16 20.88 -29.44
CA LYS A 348 -0.30 20.14 -30.38
C LYS A 348 -0.83 18.73 -30.65
N MET A 349 -1.30 18.03 -29.62
CA MET A 349 -1.89 16.70 -29.77
C MET A 349 -3.15 16.74 -30.63
N LYS A 350 -4.06 17.70 -30.38
CA LYS A 350 -5.26 17.90 -31.19
C LYS A 350 -4.93 18.23 -32.66
N SER A 351 -3.96 19.11 -32.90
CA SER A 351 -3.51 19.42 -34.27
C SER A 351 -2.93 18.21 -34.99
N MET A 352 -2.14 17.38 -34.29
CA MET A 352 -1.58 16.15 -34.85
C MET A 352 -2.66 15.12 -35.15
N GLU A 353 -3.68 15.01 -34.29
CA GLU A 353 -4.84 14.14 -34.50
C GLU A 353 -5.66 14.58 -35.71
N GLU A 354 -5.94 15.87 -35.87
CA GLU A 354 -6.62 16.42 -37.05
C GLU A 354 -5.83 16.18 -38.35
N MET A 355 -4.50 16.32 -38.30
CA MET A 355 -3.63 16.05 -39.44
C MET A 355 -3.67 14.56 -39.83
N TRP A 356 -3.62 13.68 -38.83
CA TRP A 356 -3.72 12.24 -39.03
C TRP A 356 -5.10 11.85 -39.61
N GLN A 357 -6.18 12.43 -39.10
CA GLN A 357 -7.52 12.21 -39.64
C GLN A 357 -7.64 12.68 -41.09
N LYS A 358 -7.09 13.85 -41.44
CA LYS A 358 -7.05 14.33 -42.84
C LYS A 358 -6.25 13.41 -43.75
N GLN A 359 -5.12 12.88 -43.29
CA GLN A 359 -4.34 11.89 -44.05
C GLN A 359 -5.11 10.58 -44.25
N MET A 360 -5.83 10.11 -43.24
CA MET A 360 -6.67 8.91 -43.35
C MET A 360 -7.80 9.09 -44.36
N VAL A 361 -8.45 10.25 -44.37
CA VAL A 361 -9.51 10.57 -45.35
C VAL A 361 -8.95 10.71 -46.77
N SER A 362 -7.73 11.22 -46.94
CA SER A 362 -7.08 11.33 -48.26
C SER A 362 -6.59 10.00 -48.84
N LEU A 363 -6.47 8.95 -48.03
CA LEU A 363 -6.04 7.61 -48.46
C LEU A 363 -7.21 6.66 -48.76
N GLN A 364 -8.45 7.09 -48.48
CA GLN A 364 -9.69 6.44 -48.89
C GLN A 364 -10.22 7.10 -50.17
#